data_AF-A0A954G7N6-F1
#
_entry.id   AF-A0A954G7N6-F1
#
_cell.length_a   1.000
_cell.length_b   1.000
_cell.length_c   1.000
_cell.angle_alpha   90.00
_cell.angle_beta   90.00
_cell.angle_gamma   90.00
#
_symmetry.space_group_name_H-M   'P 1'
#
loop_
_entity.id
_entity.type
_entity.pdbx_description
1 polymer ?
#
loop_
_entity_poly.entity_id
_entity_poly.type
_entity_poly.pdbx_seq_one_letter_code
_entity_poly.pdbx_strand_id
1 'polypeptide(L)'
;ILIYISLFEHMAVALADQSVIDKLGQSFLDQICQKITTGLHSGNPTVTLCETILEIGSQASAPLPRAADDQNELQDALVLID
;
A
#
# COMPACT_ATOMS: atom_id res chain seq x y z
N ILE A 1 6.24 -0.01 -2.30
CA ILE A 1 5.44 -0.70 -1.26
C ILE A 1 4.72 -1.85 -1.92
N LEU A 2 4.87 -3.07 -1.40
CA LEU A 2 4.11 -4.25 -1.83
C LEU A 2 3.00 -4.51 -0.81
N ILE A 3 1.76 -4.61 -1.30
CA ILE A 3 0.60 -5.00 -0.50
C ILE A 3 0.27 -6.45 -0.87
N TYR A 4 0.48 -7.36 0.07
CA TYR A 4 0.06 -8.76 -0.05
C TYR A 4 -1.31 -8.94 0.60
N ILE A 5 -2.23 -9.61 -0.09
CA ILE A 5 -3.60 -9.78 0.39
C ILE A 5 -4.02 -11.23 0.22
N SER A 6 -4.54 -11.80 1.30
CA SER A 6 -5.29 -13.04 1.26
C SER A 6 -6.77 -12.74 1.41
N LEU A 7 -7.51 -12.85 0.30
CA LEU A 7 -8.93 -12.49 0.27
C LEU A 7 -9.80 -13.49 1.07
N PHE A 8 -9.41 -14.75 1.11
CA PHE A 8 -10.16 -15.78 1.83
C PHE A 8 -10.05 -15.61 3.36
N GLU A 9 -8.84 -15.37 3.86
CA GLU A 9 -8.54 -15.17 5.27
C GLU A 9 -8.78 -13.73 5.75
N HIS A 10 -9.09 -12.80 4.83
CA HIS A 10 -9.19 -11.36 5.11
C HIS A 10 -7.93 -10.76 5.74
N MET A 11 -6.76 -11.23 5.32
CA MET A 11 -5.46 -10.78 5.86
C MET A 11 -4.73 -9.92 4.84
N ALA A 12 -4.08 -8.86 5.32
CA ALA A 12 -3.18 -8.04 4.52
C ALA A 12 -1.80 -7.93 5.18
N VAL A 13 -0.77 -7.73 4.36
CA VAL A 13 0.60 -7.41 4.79
C VAL A 13 1.11 -6.30 3.90
N ALA A 14 1.63 -5.23 4.51
CA ALA A 14 2.31 -4.15 3.79
C ALA A 14 3.82 -4.27 4.00
N LEU A 15 4.56 -4.43 2.89
CA LEU A 15 6.01 -4.52 2.87
C LEU A 15 6.57 -3.31 2.11
N ALA A 16 7.66 -2.74 2.61
CA ALA A 16 8.36 -1.67 1.92
C ALA A 16 9.87 -1.86 2.03
N ASP A 17 10.61 -1.25 1.12
CA ASP A 17 12.06 -1.18 1.23
C ASP A 17 12.47 -0.27 2.40
N GLN A 18 13.76 -0.34 2.74
CA GLN A 18 14.33 0.44 3.85
C GLN A 18 14.16 1.95 3.65
N SER A 19 14.26 2.46 2.43
CA SER A 19 14.16 3.90 2.15
C SER A 19 12.76 4.45 2.44
N VAL A 20 11.73 3.65 2.18
CA VAL A 20 10.34 3.97 2.51
C VAL A 20 10.14 3.91 4.02
N ILE A 21 10.65 2.88 4.70
CA ILE A 21 10.55 2.75 6.16
C ILE A 21 11.24 3.92 6.86
N ASP A 22 12.43 4.31 6.41
CA ASP A 22 13.19 5.43 6.99
C ASP A 22 12.45 6.77 6.86
N LYS A 23 11.67 6.94 5.79
CA LYS A 23 10.99 8.20 5.46
C LYS A 23 9.55 8.30 5.98
N LEU A 24 8.81 7.20 5.97
CA LEU A 24 7.40 7.13 6.35
C LEU A 24 7.18 6.46 7.71
N GLY A 25 8.14 5.67 8.17
CA GLY A 25 8.08 4.95 9.45
C GLY A 25 7.30 3.65 9.37
N GLN A 26 7.65 2.71 10.25
CA GLN A 26 6.95 1.43 10.38
C GLN A 26 5.47 1.63 10.75
N SER A 27 5.17 2.62 11.59
CA SER A 27 3.79 2.92 12.02
C SER A 27 2.86 3.26 10.86
N PHE A 28 3.38 3.84 9.77
CA PHE A 28 2.60 4.13 8.59
C PHE A 28 2.23 2.84 7.84
N LEU A 29 3.17 1.90 7.71
CA LEU A 29 2.89 0.58 7.14
C LEU A 29 1.89 -0.20 7.99
N ASP A 30 2.01 -0.12 9.31
CA ASP A 30 1.07 -0.76 10.24
C ASP A 30 -0.35 -0.18 10.09
N GLN A 31 -0.48 1.14 9.91
CA GLN A 31 -1.76 1.80 9.65
C GLN A 31 -2.39 1.35 8.32
N ILE A 32 -1.60 1.29 7.25
CA ILE A 32 -2.05 0.77 5.95
C ILE A 32 -2.54 -0.67 6.09
N CYS A 33 -1.74 -1.52 6.73
CA CYS A 33 -2.07 -2.91 6.95
C CYS A 33 -3.39 -3.06 7.72
N GLN A 34 -3.56 -2.30 8.80
CA GLN A 34 -4.78 -2.30 9.61
C GLN A 34 -6.00 -1.80 8.82
N LYS A 35 -5.84 -0.73 8.02
CA LYS A 35 -6.91 -0.18 7.19
C LYS A 35 -7.40 -1.19 6.16
N ILE A 36 -6.48 -1.83 5.45
CA ILE A 36 -6.82 -2.84 4.45
C ILE A 36 -7.52 -4.02 5.12
N THR A 37 -6.93 -4.58 6.18
CA THR A 37 -7.51 -5.71 6.93
C THR A 37 -8.93 -5.41 7.39
N THR A 38 -9.15 -4.22 7.99
CA THR A 38 -10.48 -3.79 8.45
C THR A 38 -11.47 -3.66 7.28
N GLY A 39 -11.03 -3.09 6.16
CA GLY A 39 -11.87 -2.94 4.97
C GLY A 39 -12.23 -4.26 4.29
N LEU A 40 -11.31 -5.23 4.28
CA LEU A 40 -11.59 -6.60 3.83
C LEU A 40 -12.73 -7.21 4.66
N HIS A 41 -12.68 -7.10 5.99
CA HIS A 41 -13.75 -7.59 6.87
C HIS A 41 -15.09 -6.87 6.68
N SER A 42 -15.09 -5.63 6.20
CA SER A 42 -16.30 -4.83 5.97
C SER A 42 -17.05 -5.15 4.66
N GLY A 43 -16.52 -6.06 3.82
CA GLY A 43 -17.14 -6.48 2.57
C GLY A 43 -16.97 -5.52 1.39
N ASN A 44 -16.11 -4.49 1.50
CA ASN A 44 -15.86 -3.50 0.44
C ASN A 44 -14.37 -3.46 -0.01
N PRO A 45 -13.76 -4.60 -0.38
CA PRO A 45 -12.31 -4.69 -0.61
C PRO A 45 -11.81 -3.74 -1.69
N THR A 46 -12.54 -3.58 -2.79
CA THR A 46 -12.14 -2.70 -3.91
C THR A 46 -12.05 -1.23 -3.48
N VAL A 47 -13.06 -0.73 -2.76
CA VAL A 47 -13.10 0.67 -2.29
C VAL A 47 -11.96 0.91 -1.31
N THR A 48 -11.79 0.01 -0.33
CA THR A 48 -10.70 0.08 0.63
C THR A 48 -9.34 0.13 -0.05
N LEU A 49 -9.11 -0.70 -1.07
CA LEU A 49 -7.83 -0.74 -1.77
C LEU A 49 -7.55 0.56 -2.53
N CYS A 50 -8.53 1.05 -3.31
CA CYS A 50 -8.39 2.32 -4.02
C CYS A 50 -8.10 3.49 -3.08
N GLU A 51 -8.85 3.61 -1.99
CA GLU A 51 -8.65 4.66 -0.99
C GLU A 51 -7.29 4.55 -0.28
N THR A 52 -6.83 3.32 -0.02
CA THR A 52 -5.53 3.10 0.61
C THR A 52 -4.38 3.44 -0.34
N ILE A 53 -4.47 3.08 -1.62
CA ILE A 53 -3.46 3.46 -2.63
C ILE A 53 -3.38 4.98 -2.76
N LEU A 54 -4.52 5.67 -2.79
CA LEU A 54 -4.58 7.14 -2.82
C LEU A 54 -3.94 7.77 -1.58
N GLU A 55 -4.25 7.25 -0.39
CA GLU A 55 -3.65 7.71 0.86
C GLU A 55 -2.14 7.49 0.88
N ILE A 56 -1.66 6.34 0.42
CA ILE A 56 -0.24 6.04 0.28
C ILE A 56 0.44 7.09 -0.59
N GLY A 57 -0.10 7.36 -1.77
CA GLY A 57 0.44 8.38 -2.68
C GLY A 57 0.46 9.77 -2.05
N SER A 58 -0.63 10.16 -1.36
CA SER A 58 -0.72 11.45 -0.69
C SER A 58 0.34 11.62 0.40
N GLN A 59 0.50 10.61 1.26
CA GLN A 59 1.43 10.67 2.40
C GLN A 59 2.89 10.53 1.95
N ALA A 60 3.16 9.73 0.91
CA ALA A 60 4.48 9.59 0.33
C ALA A 60 4.93 10.84 -0.42
N SER A 61 4.01 11.62 -1.01
CA SER A 61 4.37 12.75 -1.87
C SER A 61 5.26 13.82 -1.22
N ALA A 62 5.16 14.02 0.10
CA ALA A 62 5.98 14.99 0.83
C ALA A 62 7.41 14.48 1.12
N PRO A 63 7.63 13.31 1.75
CA PRO A 63 8.97 12.79 2.05
C PRO A 63 9.63 12.06 0.86
N LEU A 64 8.85 11.61 -0.12
CA LEU A 64 9.27 10.99 -1.37
C LEU A 64 8.69 11.79 -2.56
N PRO A 65 9.16 13.03 -2.77
CA PRO A 65 8.66 13.84 -3.87
C PRO A 65 9.07 13.23 -5.20
N ARG A 66 8.14 13.30 -6.16
CA ARG A 66 8.38 12.83 -7.53
C ARG A 66 9.46 13.69 -8.20
N ALA A 67 10.50 13.03 -8.74
CA ALA A 67 11.53 13.71 -9.52
C ALA A 67 11.02 14.10 -10.92
N ALA A 68 11.66 15.07 -11.58
CA ALA A 68 11.24 15.54 -12.90
C ALA A 68 11.45 14.49 -14.02
N ASP A 69 12.43 13.61 -13.82
CA ASP A 69 12.83 12.51 -14.70
C ASP A 69 12.35 11.15 -14.18
N ASP A 70 11.46 11.15 -13.19
CA ASP A 70 10.88 9.96 -12.57
C ASP A 70 10.18 9.07 -13.61
N GLN A 71 10.54 7.79 -13.60
CA GLN A 71 9.99 6.77 -14.48
C GLN A 71 9.18 5.78 -13.67
N ASN A 72 8.23 5.11 -14.33
CA ASN A 72 7.51 4.05 -13.67
C ASN A 72 8.40 2.80 -13.53
N GLU A 73 9.03 2.64 -12.38
CA GLU A 73 9.96 1.55 -12.08
C GLU A 73 9.25 0.20 -11.87
N LEU A 74 7.98 0.23 -11.45
CA LEU A 74 7.18 -0.96 -11.13
C LEU A 74 5.84 -0.89 -11.88
N GLN A 75 5.48 -1.95 -12.59
CA GLN A 75 4.24 -1.95 -13.36
C GLN A 75 3.00 -1.80 -12.46
N ASP A 76 2.06 -0.95 -12.89
CA ASP A 76 0.74 -0.83 -12.28
C ASP A 76 -0.10 -2.08 -12.60
N ALA A 77 0.11 -3.15 -11.83
CA ALA A 77 -0.51 -4.45 -12.07
C ALA A 77 -1.02 -5.09 -10.77
N LEU A 78 -2.18 -5.74 -10.88
CA LEU A 78 -2.63 -6.71 -9.88
C LEU A 78 -1.97 -8.06 -10.21
N VAL A 79 -1.14 -8.55 -9.28
CA VAL A 79 -0.51 -9.87 -9.40
C VAL A 79 -1.36 -10.87 -8.62
N LEU A 80 -1.79 -11.93 -9.31
CA LEU A 80 -2.50 -13.05 -8.71
C LEU A 80 -1.52 -14.20 -8.49
N ILE A 81 -1.63 -14.88 -7.35
CA ILE A 81 -0.84 -16.04 -7.00
C ILE A 81 -1.82 -17.20 -6.85
N ASP A 82 -1.70 -18.19 -7.74
CA ASP A 82 -2.48 -19.42 -7.76
C ASP A 82 -1.86 -20.50 -6.86
#